data_AF-A0A9W8XT79-F1
#
_entry.id   AF-A0A9W8XT79-F1
#
_cell.length_a   1.000
_cell.length_b   1.000
_cell.length_c   1.000
_cell.angle_alpha   90.00
_cell.angle_beta   90.00
_cell.angle_gamma   90.00
#
_symmetry.space_group_name_H-M   'P 1'
#
loop_
_entity.id
_entity.type
_entity.pdbx_description
1 polymer ?
#
loop_
_entity_poly.entity_id
_entity_poly.type
_entity_poly.pdbx_seq_one_letter_code
_entity_poly.pdbx_strand_id
1 'polypeptide(L)'
;MKYETRVDLGKLESTKPELASQFKDIADMLDSSDRQTIAPDIAIQGVPSVPSNTVPNFTLDRRHELLQKFEETTNLIRKLPGFEGFLKPLSRDDLSLVAPKHPVVVINVDYRCDALILLHGKVHHLPLPDLRRVSVEAALDIVRAIRETRLDPRMRVLWYHLLGWLWRTTVRPVLQYLGFTTKPTESNWPRIWWVPTGALSQLPLHAAGIHRETSTESALDRVISSYSPSVKAMVFSRQNNASPLSPQTGHTALLTSMGTTPGQNDLPCAETEAKELNDLLQVTMHTTHLEYPFKEDTVKELPGSDIFHFAGHGKADPIDPSQSCLLLQDWHNDPLTVGDLIAMKLHETQPWLAFLSACSTSESQDKKLLDESVHMVSAFQLAGFRNVLGTLWEVSDRHSLDLAKDVYISLEGVIGEEEVVAHALHHAVRKLRDDLNNAAGNPSDEPALPLAQIGLVGGYSEEKMTKLRMAAESMRQLIVIEDEEDDDVDDERLGAKSIRRVLPKGDPLIWSAYIHVGL
;
A
#
# COMPACT_ATOMS: atom_id res chain seq x y z
N MET A 1 7.65 10.49 17.81
CA MET A 1 8.61 9.64 17.10
C MET A 1 8.14 8.23 17.39
N LYS A 2 7.37 7.58 16.49
CA LYS A 2 6.89 6.22 16.75
C LYS A 2 8.14 5.34 16.89
N TYR A 3 8.34 4.70 18.03
CA TYR A 3 9.46 3.78 18.19
C TYR A 3 9.22 2.61 17.24
N GLU A 4 10.29 2.04 16.66
CA GLU A 4 10.19 0.89 15.77
C GLU A 4 9.69 -0.34 16.54
N THR A 5 8.39 -0.40 16.85
CA THR A 5 7.69 -1.58 17.40
C THR A 5 7.49 -2.68 16.34
N ARG A 6 8.03 -2.49 15.14
CA ARG A 6 7.93 -3.39 13.98
C ARG A 6 9.23 -4.13 13.68
N VAL A 7 10.06 -4.36 14.69
CA VAL A 7 11.18 -5.28 14.55
C VAL A 7 10.64 -6.69 14.64
N ASP A 8 10.93 -7.54 13.65
CA ASP A 8 10.68 -8.97 13.74
C ASP A 8 11.48 -9.53 14.94
N LEU A 9 10.75 -9.85 16.00
CA LEU A 9 11.28 -10.45 17.21
C LEU A 9 11.30 -11.98 17.12
N GLY A 10 10.81 -12.63 16.06
CA GLY A 10 10.63 -14.08 16.00
C GLY A 10 11.92 -14.86 16.26
N LYS A 11 13.06 -14.36 15.75
CA LYS A 11 14.38 -14.93 16.06
C LYS A 11 14.78 -14.70 17.53
N LEU A 12 14.43 -13.55 18.11
CA LEU A 12 14.72 -13.24 19.52
C LEU A 12 13.79 -14.01 20.47
N GLU A 13 12.52 -14.17 20.12
CA GLU A 13 11.53 -14.94 20.88
C GLU A 13 11.90 -16.42 20.93
N SER A 14 12.40 -16.96 19.83
CA SER A 14 12.87 -18.36 19.79
C SER A 14 14.19 -18.60 20.52
N THR A 15 15.09 -17.60 20.59
CA THR A 15 16.41 -17.77 21.21
C THR A 15 16.51 -17.27 22.65
N LYS A 16 15.80 -16.19 23.00
CA LYS A 16 15.78 -15.50 24.29
C LYS A 16 14.38 -14.89 24.58
N PRO A 17 13.35 -15.72 24.86
CA PRO A 17 11.96 -15.27 25.00
C PRO A 17 11.76 -14.22 26.10
N GLU A 18 12.46 -14.35 27.23
CA GLU A 18 12.37 -13.40 28.34
C GLU A 18 12.84 -12.00 27.94
N LEU A 19 13.93 -11.93 27.16
CA LEU A 19 14.50 -10.66 26.69
C LEU A 19 13.63 -10.04 25.58
N ALA A 20 13.01 -10.87 24.74
CA ALA A 20 12.03 -10.42 23.75
C ALA A 20 10.78 -9.83 24.41
N SER A 21 10.22 -10.51 25.42
CA SER A 21 9.07 -10.02 26.20
C SER A 21 9.41 -8.70 26.89
N GLN A 22 10.56 -8.64 27.57
CA GLN A 22 11.00 -7.41 28.24
C GLN A 22 11.16 -6.24 27.27
N PHE A 23 11.75 -6.48 26.09
CA PHE A 23 11.88 -5.46 25.06
C PHE A 23 10.51 -4.98 24.56
N LYS A 24 9.57 -5.91 24.29
CA LYS A 24 8.22 -5.61 23.84
C LYS A 24 7.45 -4.78 24.86
N ASP A 25 7.47 -5.19 26.13
CA ASP A 25 6.81 -4.47 27.22
C ASP A 25 7.32 -3.03 27.36
N ILE A 26 8.64 -2.82 27.26
CA ILE A 26 9.24 -1.48 27.33
C ILE A 26 8.84 -0.64 26.12
N ALA A 27 8.82 -1.22 24.91
CA ALA A 27 8.41 -0.53 23.70
C ALA A 27 6.92 -0.11 23.76
N ASP A 28 6.04 -1.01 24.22
CA ASP A 28 4.60 -0.73 24.38
C ASP A 28 4.35 0.35 25.44
N MET A 29 5.12 0.35 26.54
CA MET A 29 5.08 1.41 27.55
C MET A 29 5.56 2.77 27.02
N LEU A 30 6.56 2.79 26.13
CA LEU A 30 7.03 4.02 25.48
C LEU A 30 6.01 4.57 24.48
N ASP A 31 5.41 3.70 23.66
CA ASP A 31 4.41 4.07 22.65
C ASP A 31 3.10 4.57 23.30
N SER A 32 2.66 3.95 24.40
CA SER A 32 1.49 4.38 25.17
C SER A 32 1.72 5.73 25.89
N SER A 33 2.92 5.97 26.39
CA SER A 33 3.29 7.27 27.00
C SER A 33 3.25 8.41 25.98
N ASP A 34 3.67 8.18 24.72
CA ASP A 34 3.57 9.17 23.65
C ASP A 34 2.10 9.54 23.31
N ARG A 35 1.16 8.60 23.41
CA ARG A 35 -0.28 8.87 23.18
C ARG A 35 -0.88 9.80 24.25
N GLN A 36 -0.46 9.67 25.51
CA GLN A 36 -0.95 10.50 26.61
C GLN A 36 -0.40 11.93 26.58
N THR A 37 0.77 12.14 25.96
CA THR A 37 1.42 13.46 25.90
C THR A 37 0.86 14.36 24.78
N ILE A 38 0.09 13.80 23.83
CA ILE A 38 -0.39 14.48 22.60
C ILE A 38 -1.91 14.80 22.64
N ALA A 39 -2.61 14.63 23.77
CA ALA A 39 -3.99 15.10 23.88
C ALA A 39 -4.03 16.64 23.92
N PRO A 40 -4.69 17.33 22.97
CA PRO A 40 -4.88 18.78 23.08
C PRO A 40 -5.96 19.06 24.11
N ASP A 41 -5.70 20.01 25.02
CA ASP A 41 -6.70 20.58 25.93
C ASP A 41 -7.92 21.07 25.13
N ILE A 42 -9.01 20.32 25.15
CA ILE A 42 -10.32 20.83 24.77
C ILE A 42 -10.83 21.62 25.97
N ALA A 43 -10.59 22.92 25.94
CA ALA A 43 -11.20 23.86 26.88
C ALA A 43 -12.72 23.87 26.69
N ILE A 44 -13.46 23.19 27.56
CA ILE A 44 -14.90 23.40 27.75
C ILE A 44 -15.05 24.73 28.51
N GLN A 45 -15.60 25.75 27.84
CA GLN A 45 -15.92 27.03 28.46
C GLN A 45 -16.96 26.84 29.58
N GLY A 46 -16.64 27.23 30.82
CA GLY A 46 -17.66 27.42 31.85
C GLY A 46 -17.32 27.06 33.31
N VAL A 47 -16.08 26.68 33.65
CA VAL A 47 -15.70 26.34 35.04
C VAL A 47 -14.58 27.28 35.53
N PRO A 48 -14.65 27.83 36.77
CA PRO A 48 -13.64 28.78 37.24
C PRO A 48 -12.24 28.15 37.29
N SER A 49 -11.27 28.92 36.83
CA SER A 49 -9.85 28.62 36.73
C SER A 49 -9.24 28.20 38.07
N VAL A 50 -8.88 26.92 38.17
CA VAL A 50 -7.92 26.41 39.16
C VAL A 50 -6.50 26.70 38.62
N PRO A 51 -5.52 27.14 39.43
CA PRO A 51 -4.20 27.51 38.94
C PRO A 51 -3.52 26.34 38.22
N SER A 52 -3.18 26.57 36.95
CA SER A 52 -2.39 25.67 36.13
C SER A 52 -0.94 25.71 36.61
N ASN A 53 -0.56 24.76 37.47
CA ASN A 53 0.83 24.49 37.85
C ASN A 53 0.91 23.10 38.50
N THR A 54 0.83 22.04 37.68
CA THR A 54 1.51 20.75 37.85
C THR A 54 1.03 19.79 36.75
N VAL A 55 1.62 19.86 35.56
CA VAL A 55 1.83 18.62 34.80
C VAL A 55 2.99 17.93 35.53
N PRO A 56 2.80 16.76 36.16
CA PRO A 56 3.80 16.23 37.08
C PRO A 56 5.13 15.93 36.36
N ASN A 57 6.26 16.37 36.93
CA ASN A 57 7.61 15.91 36.56
C ASN A 57 7.73 14.37 36.47
N PHE A 58 6.81 13.66 37.13
CA PHE A 58 6.69 12.21 37.14
C PHE A 58 6.57 11.56 35.74
N THR A 59 5.96 12.24 34.75
CA THR A 59 5.80 11.66 33.39
C THR A 59 7.08 11.77 32.56
N LEU A 60 7.85 12.85 32.73
CA LEU A 60 9.15 13.03 32.08
C LEU A 60 10.22 12.14 32.69
N ASP A 61 10.27 12.05 34.02
CA ASP A 61 11.20 11.16 34.73
C ASP A 61 10.94 9.69 34.36
N ARG A 62 9.66 9.29 34.34
CA ARG A 62 9.27 7.93 33.93
C ARG A 62 9.60 7.64 32.46
N ARG A 63 9.43 8.61 31.56
CA ARG A 63 9.81 8.48 30.16
C ARG A 63 11.32 8.31 30.01
N HIS A 64 12.10 9.11 30.74
CA HIS A 64 13.55 9.02 30.72
C HIS A 64 14.03 7.65 31.23
N GLU A 65 13.44 7.13 32.31
CA GLU A 65 13.70 5.78 32.80
C GLU A 65 13.38 4.70 31.74
N LEU A 66 12.23 4.81 31.07
CA LEU A 66 11.83 3.86 30.02
C LEU A 66 12.78 3.91 28.82
N LEU A 67 13.23 5.10 28.41
CA LEU A 67 14.22 5.26 27.33
C LEU A 67 15.57 4.63 27.71
N GLN A 68 16.01 4.84 28.94
CA GLN A 68 17.25 4.22 29.42
C GLN A 68 17.13 2.69 29.45
N LYS A 69 16.03 2.15 29.98
CA LYS A 69 15.76 0.69 29.98
C LYS A 69 15.65 0.12 28.57
N PHE A 70 15.05 0.86 27.64
CA PHE A 70 14.97 0.49 26.24
C PHE A 70 16.36 0.38 25.61
N GLU A 71 17.24 1.36 25.87
CA GLU A 71 18.62 1.36 25.38
C GLU A 71 19.46 0.24 26.01
N GLU A 72 19.34 0.03 27.32
CA GLU A 72 20.00 -1.07 28.04
C GLU A 72 19.58 -2.44 27.48
N THR A 73 18.27 -2.65 27.30
CA THR A 73 17.71 -3.90 26.77
C THR A 73 18.15 -4.13 25.32
N THR A 74 18.11 -3.08 24.49
CA THR A 74 18.63 -3.10 23.11
C THR A 74 20.11 -3.49 23.07
N ASN A 75 20.92 -2.94 23.98
CA ASN A 75 22.34 -3.27 24.05
C ASN A 75 22.62 -4.68 24.57
N LEU A 76 21.76 -5.23 25.43
CA LEU A 76 21.82 -6.65 25.81
C LEU A 76 21.51 -7.56 24.62
N ILE A 77 20.47 -7.25 23.86
CA ILE A 77 20.11 -8.00 22.64
C ILE A 77 21.27 -7.99 21.64
N ARG A 78 21.89 -6.82 21.42
CA ARG A 78 23.05 -6.68 20.51
C ARG A 78 24.29 -7.48 20.89
N LYS A 79 24.40 -7.97 22.13
CA LYS A 79 25.51 -8.83 22.57
C LYS A 79 25.28 -10.30 22.25
N LEU A 80 24.08 -10.68 21.82
CA LEU A 80 23.77 -12.05 21.44
C LEU A 80 24.31 -12.34 20.02
N PRO A 81 24.89 -13.54 19.78
CA PRO A 81 25.31 -13.95 18.44
C PRO A 81 24.15 -13.87 17.44
N GLY A 82 24.36 -13.16 16.33
CA GLY A 82 23.36 -12.97 15.27
C GLY A 82 22.33 -11.86 15.53
N PHE A 83 22.54 -11.03 16.56
CA PHE A 83 21.74 -9.84 16.88
C PHE A 83 22.58 -8.55 16.95
N GLU A 84 23.82 -8.58 16.50
CA GLU A 84 24.78 -7.46 16.60
C GLU A 84 24.28 -6.19 15.88
N GLY A 85 23.42 -6.37 14.88
CA GLY A 85 22.73 -5.34 14.10
C GLY A 85 21.34 -4.94 14.63
N PHE A 86 20.87 -5.51 15.74
CA PHE A 86 19.53 -5.26 16.27
C PHE A 86 19.30 -3.76 16.51
N LEU A 87 18.25 -3.19 15.90
CA LEU A 87 17.96 -1.75 15.89
C LEU A 87 19.13 -0.83 15.49
N LYS A 88 20.14 -1.33 14.76
CA LYS A 88 21.15 -0.46 14.17
C LYS A 88 20.69 0.01 12.78
N PRO A 89 21.14 1.20 12.32
CA PRO A 89 20.99 1.60 10.94
C PRO A 89 21.57 0.53 10.00
N LEU A 90 21.00 0.41 8.81
CA LEU A 90 21.50 -0.49 7.77
C LEU A 90 22.97 -0.18 7.46
N SER A 91 23.78 -1.23 7.36
CA SER A 91 25.18 -1.09 6.94
C SER A 91 25.27 -0.79 5.44
N ARG A 92 26.45 -0.36 4.97
CA ARG A 92 26.69 -0.18 3.53
C ARG A 92 26.52 -1.50 2.77
N ASP A 93 26.90 -2.61 3.39
CA ASP A 93 26.77 -3.94 2.80
C ASP A 93 25.29 -4.32 2.67
N ASP A 94 24.46 -4.01 3.68
CA ASP A 94 23.01 -4.19 3.59
C ASP A 94 22.38 -3.35 2.46
N LEU A 95 22.80 -2.09 2.31
CA LEU A 95 22.30 -1.23 1.22
C LEU A 95 22.69 -1.76 -0.17
N SER A 96 23.86 -2.41 -0.29
CA SER A 96 24.29 -3.03 -1.54
C SER A 96 23.43 -4.25 -1.93
N LEU A 97 22.86 -4.95 -0.95
CA LEU A 97 21.96 -6.09 -1.17
C LEU A 97 20.62 -5.65 -1.76
N VAL A 98 20.09 -4.48 -1.39
CA VAL A 98 18.71 -4.08 -1.69
C VAL A 98 18.50 -3.66 -3.14
N ALA A 99 19.49 -3.00 -3.76
CA ALA A 99 19.38 -2.38 -5.08
C ALA A 99 20.50 -2.78 -6.06
N PRO A 100 20.73 -4.09 -6.32
CA PRO A 100 21.77 -4.51 -7.26
C PRO A 100 21.39 -4.27 -8.72
N LYS A 101 20.10 -4.40 -9.08
CA LYS A 101 19.59 -4.26 -10.46
C LYS A 101 18.71 -3.03 -10.69
N HIS A 102 17.91 -2.64 -9.68
CA HIS A 102 16.83 -1.69 -9.86
C HIS A 102 16.77 -0.67 -8.71
N PRO A 103 16.30 0.57 -8.96
CA PRO A 103 16.22 1.62 -7.97
C PRO A 103 15.17 1.34 -6.87
N VAL A 104 15.54 1.66 -5.63
CA VAL A 104 14.61 1.75 -4.50
C VAL A 104 14.46 3.20 -4.07
N VAL A 105 13.23 3.69 -4.02
CA VAL A 105 12.93 5.10 -3.75
C VAL A 105 12.16 5.21 -2.45
N VAL A 106 12.85 5.69 -1.42
CA VAL A 106 12.25 6.01 -0.12
C VAL A 106 11.75 7.44 -0.16
N ILE A 107 10.46 7.65 0.13
CA ILE A 107 9.85 8.99 0.07
C ILE A 107 9.44 9.38 1.49
N ASN A 108 10.12 10.39 2.02
CA ASN A 108 9.79 10.96 3.32
C ASN A 108 8.76 12.08 3.16
N VAL A 109 7.70 12.05 3.97
CA VAL A 109 6.73 13.14 4.07
C VAL A 109 6.58 13.54 5.53
N ASP A 110 7.46 14.45 5.98
CA ASP A 110 7.36 15.03 7.32
C ASP A 110 7.60 16.55 7.30
N TYR A 111 8.62 17.06 8.00
CA TYR A 111 8.96 18.49 7.98
C TYR A 111 9.57 18.93 6.63
N ARG A 112 10.33 18.03 5.98
CA ARG A 112 10.76 18.13 4.59
C ARG A 112 10.24 16.93 3.81
N CYS A 113 9.94 17.16 2.54
CA CYS A 113 9.54 16.12 1.61
C CYS A 113 10.67 15.86 0.61
N ASP A 114 11.22 14.65 0.66
CA ASP A 114 12.43 14.29 -0.07
C ASP A 114 12.31 12.83 -0.55
N ALA A 115 12.93 12.54 -1.69
CA ALA A 115 13.19 11.18 -2.15
C ALA A 115 14.65 10.81 -1.89
N LEU A 116 14.86 9.67 -1.25
CA LEU A 116 16.15 9.00 -1.12
C LEU A 116 16.18 7.83 -2.10
N ILE A 117 17.01 7.93 -3.12
CA ILE A 117 17.10 6.98 -4.22
C ILE A 117 18.32 6.09 -3.99
N LEU A 118 18.07 4.82 -3.71
CA LEU A 118 19.08 3.78 -3.55
C LEU A 118 19.33 3.14 -4.91
N LEU A 119 20.53 3.31 -5.43
CA LEU A 119 20.91 2.81 -6.75
C LEU A 119 22.39 2.41 -6.75
N HIS A 120 22.70 1.18 -7.17
CA HIS A 120 24.06 0.63 -7.20
C HIS A 120 24.82 0.78 -5.85
N GLY A 121 24.13 0.54 -4.74
CA GLY A 121 24.69 0.65 -3.37
C GLY A 121 24.99 2.09 -2.93
N LYS A 122 24.51 3.11 -3.65
CA LYS A 122 24.64 4.53 -3.29
C LYS A 122 23.28 5.13 -2.96
N VAL A 123 23.29 6.08 -2.02
CA VAL A 123 22.12 6.89 -1.68
C VAL A 123 22.24 8.23 -2.41
N HIS A 124 21.24 8.54 -3.22
CA HIS A 124 21.07 9.83 -3.88
C HIS A 124 19.92 10.58 -3.24
N HIS A 125 20.07 11.90 -3.06
CA HIS A 125 19.05 12.76 -2.49
C HIS A 125 18.40 13.58 -3.61
N LEU A 126 17.07 13.57 -3.66
CA LEU A 126 16.26 14.37 -4.55
C LEU A 126 15.20 15.13 -3.73
N PRO A 127 15.30 16.47 -3.61
CA PRO A 127 14.25 17.28 -3.01
C PRO A 127 12.94 17.20 -3.80
N LEU A 128 11.80 17.16 -3.10
CA LEU A 128 10.46 17.22 -3.69
C LEU A 128 9.72 18.48 -3.20
N PRO A 129 10.07 19.68 -3.73
CA PRO A 129 9.58 20.96 -3.18
C PRO A 129 8.06 21.15 -3.31
N ASP A 130 7.43 20.49 -4.27
CA ASP A 130 5.99 20.57 -4.53
C ASP A 130 5.17 19.52 -3.76
N LEU A 131 5.85 18.53 -3.18
CA LEU A 131 5.23 17.61 -2.25
C LEU A 131 5.23 18.25 -0.85
N ARG A 132 4.05 18.39 -0.27
CA ARG A 132 3.87 18.96 1.08
C ARG A 132 3.00 18.06 1.92
N ARG A 133 3.33 17.92 3.20
CA ARG A 133 2.56 17.14 4.17
C ARG A 133 1.07 17.50 4.18
N VAL A 134 0.76 18.80 4.20
CA VAL A 134 -0.63 19.30 4.16
C VAL A 134 -1.36 18.85 2.88
N SER A 135 -0.67 18.84 1.73
CA SER A 135 -1.26 18.38 0.47
C SER A 135 -1.50 16.87 0.46
N VAL A 136 -0.64 16.08 1.12
CA VAL A 136 -0.85 14.63 1.30
C VAL A 136 -2.06 14.37 2.21
N GLU A 137 -2.18 15.10 3.32
CA GLU A 137 -3.35 15.00 4.22
C GLU A 137 -4.66 15.35 3.49
N ALA A 138 -4.65 16.40 2.66
CA ALA A 138 -5.76 16.78 1.81
C ALA A 138 -6.09 15.70 0.75
N ALA A 139 -5.09 15.07 0.15
CA ALA A 139 -5.28 13.95 -0.77
C ALA A 139 -5.99 12.78 -0.10
N LEU A 140 -5.65 12.49 1.15
CA LEU A 140 -6.30 11.42 1.91
C LEU A 140 -7.74 11.74 2.29
N ASP A 141 -8.08 13.02 2.51
CA ASP A 141 -9.49 13.42 2.66
C ASP A 141 -10.28 13.14 1.37
N ILE A 142 -9.68 13.38 0.20
CA ILE A 142 -10.27 13.05 -1.11
C ILE A 142 -10.43 11.52 -1.24
N VAL A 143 -9.38 10.73 -0.96
CA VAL A 143 -9.48 9.26 -1.03
C VAL A 143 -10.60 8.74 -0.13
N ARG A 144 -10.72 9.26 1.10
CA ARG A 144 -11.80 8.87 2.04
C ARG A 144 -13.18 9.20 1.49
N ALA A 145 -13.37 10.40 0.96
CA ALA A 145 -14.64 10.78 0.34
C ALA A 145 -14.99 9.85 -0.84
N ILE A 146 -14.01 9.50 -1.68
CA ILE A 146 -14.22 8.66 -2.86
C ILE A 146 -14.62 7.24 -2.46
N ARG A 147 -14.02 6.69 -1.39
CA ARG A 147 -14.40 5.39 -0.84
C ARG A 147 -15.83 5.38 -0.30
N GLU A 148 -16.27 6.47 0.34
CA GLU A 148 -17.63 6.59 0.88
C GLU A 148 -18.72 6.73 -0.20
N THR A 149 -18.41 7.26 -1.39
CA THR A 149 -19.41 7.63 -2.41
C THR A 149 -19.10 7.08 -3.80
N ARG A 150 -18.51 5.87 -3.88
CA ARG A 150 -17.99 5.19 -5.09
C ARG A 150 -18.83 5.27 -6.37
N LEU A 151 -20.14 5.52 -6.26
CA LEU A 151 -21.08 5.55 -7.38
C LEU A 151 -21.21 6.93 -8.07
N ASP A 152 -20.52 7.99 -7.61
CA ASP A 152 -20.61 9.33 -8.21
C ASP A 152 -19.53 9.55 -9.30
N PRO A 153 -19.89 9.81 -10.57
CA PRO A 153 -18.95 10.13 -11.66
C PRO A 153 -17.98 11.29 -11.36
N ARG A 154 -18.33 12.19 -10.44
CA ARG A 154 -17.44 13.26 -9.98
C ARG A 154 -16.22 12.72 -9.22
N MET A 155 -16.37 11.58 -8.55
CA MET A 155 -15.26 10.93 -7.85
C MET A 155 -14.19 10.41 -8.81
N ARG A 156 -14.60 9.93 -10.00
CA ARG A 156 -13.68 9.57 -11.09
C ARG A 156 -12.81 10.76 -11.51
N VAL A 157 -13.41 11.94 -11.71
CA VAL A 157 -12.68 13.16 -12.10
C VAL A 157 -11.70 13.58 -11.00
N LEU A 158 -12.14 13.59 -9.74
CA LEU A 158 -11.28 13.89 -8.60
C LEU A 158 -10.12 12.90 -8.47
N TRP A 159 -10.35 11.62 -8.77
CA TRP A 159 -9.29 10.62 -8.75
C TRP A 159 -8.22 10.90 -9.80
N TYR A 160 -8.61 11.20 -11.05
CA TYR A 160 -7.64 11.60 -12.08
C TYR A 160 -6.84 12.85 -11.70
N HIS A 161 -7.45 13.82 -11.03
CA HIS A 161 -6.72 14.97 -10.49
C HIS A 161 -5.70 14.57 -9.42
N LEU A 162 -6.08 13.68 -8.50
CA LEU A 162 -5.18 13.14 -7.49
C LEU A 162 -3.99 12.40 -8.13
N LEU A 163 -4.24 11.55 -9.13
CA LEU A 163 -3.18 10.84 -9.87
C LEU A 163 -2.25 11.82 -10.61
N GLY A 164 -2.81 12.87 -11.21
CA GLY A 164 -2.05 13.91 -11.88
C GLY A 164 -1.23 14.78 -10.92
N TRP A 165 -1.71 14.99 -9.69
CA TRP A 165 -0.96 15.68 -8.64
C TRP A 165 0.19 14.81 -8.12
N LEU A 166 -0.04 13.52 -7.84
CA LEU A 166 1.03 12.57 -7.48
C LEU A 166 2.10 12.48 -8.56
N TRP A 167 1.69 12.51 -9.83
CA TRP A 167 2.59 12.52 -10.96
C TRP A 167 3.54 13.70 -10.90
N ARG A 168 3.01 14.92 -10.87
CA ARG A 168 3.82 16.15 -10.92
C ARG A 168 4.72 16.31 -9.70
N THR A 169 4.18 16.10 -8.51
CA THR A 169 4.87 16.44 -7.26
C THR A 169 5.85 15.38 -6.79
N THR A 170 5.70 14.14 -7.25
CA THR A 170 6.40 13.00 -6.67
C THR A 170 7.00 12.09 -7.73
N VAL A 171 6.17 11.50 -8.58
CA VAL A 171 6.59 10.39 -9.45
C VAL A 171 7.39 10.87 -10.66
N ARG A 172 6.95 11.91 -11.37
CA ARG A 172 7.64 12.49 -12.53
C ARG A 172 9.05 12.96 -12.18
N PRO A 173 9.31 13.74 -11.09
CA PRO A 173 10.66 14.12 -10.70
C PRO A 173 11.57 12.93 -10.44
N VAL A 174 11.06 11.89 -9.76
CA VAL A 174 11.82 10.65 -9.51
C VAL A 174 12.16 9.93 -10.81
N LEU A 175 11.18 9.74 -11.70
CA LEU A 175 11.40 9.06 -12.96
C LEU A 175 12.34 9.84 -13.89
N GLN A 176 12.24 11.17 -13.92
CA GLN A 176 13.17 12.03 -14.66
C GLN A 176 14.60 11.91 -14.14
N TYR A 177 14.78 11.93 -12.81
CA TYR A 177 16.09 11.72 -12.20
C TYR A 177 16.70 10.36 -12.56
N LEU A 178 15.88 9.32 -12.65
CA LEU A 178 16.28 7.97 -13.03
C LEU A 178 16.46 7.77 -14.54
N GLY A 179 16.07 8.74 -15.38
CA GLY A 179 16.10 8.63 -16.84
C GLY A 179 14.94 7.83 -17.44
N PHE A 180 13.91 7.50 -16.67
CA PHE A 180 12.71 6.78 -17.14
C PHE A 180 11.68 7.77 -17.69
N THR A 181 12.04 8.47 -18.76
CA THR A 181 11.25 9.61 -19.30
C THR A 181 10.27 9.24 -20.40
N THR A 182 10.41 8.07 -21.01
CA THR A 182 9.58 7.63 -22.16
C THR A 182 9.08 6.20 -21.96
N LYS A 183 8.00 5.85 -22.67
CA LYS A 183 7.51 4.47 -22.72
C LYS A 183 8.61 3.52 -23.24
N PRO A 184 8.94 2.44 -22.52
CA PRO A 184 9.92 1.45 -22.98
C PRO A 184 9.47 0.71 -24.25
N THR A 185 10.42 0.24 -25.04
CA THR A 185 10.16 -0.78 -26.07
C THR A 185 9.86 -2.10 -25.37
N GLU A 186 8.87 -2.86 -25.87
CA GLU A 186 8.12 -3.88 -25.12
C GLU A 186 8.92 -4.96 -24.37
N SER A 187 10.20 -5.17 -24.70
CA SER A 187 11.03 -6.24 -24.13
C SER A 187 11.90 -5.85 -22.92
N ASN A 188 12.02 -4.58 -22.53
CA ASN A 188 12.87 -4.21 -21.39
C ASN A 188 12.27 -3.08 -20.55
N TRP A 189 11.30 -3.44 -19.71
CA TRP A 189 10.64 -2.50 -18.80
C TRP A 189 11.51 -2.26 -17.55
N PRO A 190 11.87 -1.01 -17.21
CA PRO A 190 12.55 -0.72 -15.97
C PRO A 190 11.62 -0.95 -14.78
N ARG A 191 12.16 -1.51 -13.69
CA ARG A 191 11.43 -1.73 -12.44
C ARG A 191 11.86 -0.70 -11.39
N ILE A 192 10.94 -0.32 -10.52
CA ILE A 192 11.18 0.57 -9.38
C ILE A 192 10.49 0.02 -8.12
N TRP A 193 11.15 0.17 -6.97
CA TRP A 193 10.52 -0.07 -5.67
C TRP A 193 10.20 1.25 -4.98
N TRP A 194 8.94 1.39 -4.61
CA TRP A 194 8.45 2.51 -3.81
C TRP A 194 8.45 2.12 -2.33
N VAL A 195 9.11 2.92 -1.50
CA VAL A 195 9.05 2.85 -0.03
C VAL A 195 8.45 4.16 0.49
N PRO A 196 7.14 4.37 0.31
CA PRO A 196 6.47 5.56 0.81
C PRO A 196 6.38 5.51 2.34
N THR A 197 6.41 6.67 2.98
CA THR A 197 6.32 6.77 4.44
C THR A 197 5.07 7.53 4.88
N GLY A 198 4.55 7.13 6.05
CA GLY A 198 3.43 7.80 6.69
C GLY A 198 2.19 7.87 5.80
N ALA A 199 1.59 9.05 5.72
CA ALA A 199 0.35 9.28 4.98
C ALA A 199 0.41 8.92 3.48
N LEU A 200 1.59 9.02 2.86
CA LEU A 200 1.78 8.80 1.43
C LEU A 200 1.59 7.33 1.01
N SER A 201 1.76 6.37 1.92
CA SER A 201 1.68 4.94 1.61
C SER A 201 0.30 4.51 1.11
N GLN A 202 -0.76 5.24 1.46
CA GLN A 202 -2.13 4.96 1.00
C GLN A 202 -2.42 5.47 -0.41
N LEU A 203 -1.47 6.17 -1.03
CA LEU A 203 -1.66 6.79 -2.32
C LEU A 203 -1.00 5.92 -3.42
N PRO A 204 -1.68 5.73 -4.57
CA PRO A 204 -1.24 4.80 -5.60
C PRO A 204 -0.14 5.41 -6.48
N LEU A 205 1.09 5.52 -5.96
CA LEU A 205 2.26 5.99 -6.72
C LEU A 205 2.44 5.28 -8.08
N HIS A 206 2.19 3.97 -8.14
CA HIS A 206 2.25 3.18 -9.36
C HIS A 206 1.26 3.62 -10.46
N ALA A 207 0.16 4.26 -10.06
CA ALA A 207 -0.88 4.75 -10.96
C ALA A 207 -0.78 6.26 -11.24
N ALA A 208 0.16 6.96 -10.61
CA ALA A 208 0.35 8.39 -10.80
C ALA A 208 0.60 8.69 -12.29
N GLY A 209 -0.19 9.61 -12.85
CA GLY A 209 -0.04 9.98 -14.25
C GLY A 209 -1.06 10.99 -14.75
N ILE A 210 -0.77 11.57 -15.90
CA ILE A 210 -1.70 12.32 -16.73
C ILE A 210 -2.28 11.31 -17.74
N HIS A 211 -3.31 10.59 -17.33
CA HIS A 211 -4.00 9.59 -18.15
C HIS A 211 -4.89 10.30 -19.16
N ARG A 212 -4.36 10.70 -20.32
CA ARG A 212 -5.13 11.15 -21.50
C ARG A 212 -4.96 10.09 -22.58
N GLU A 213 -5.88 9.99 -23.54
CA GLU A 213 -5.88 8.92 -24.56
C GLU A 213 -4.52 8.71 -25.27
N THR A 214 -3.76 9.77 -25.50
CA THR A 214 -2.44 9.72 -26.18
C THR A 214 -1.24 9.87 -25.25
N SER A 215 -1.48 10.03 -23.95
CA SER A 215 -0.43 10.33 -22.99
C SER A 215 0.28 9.06 -22.56
N THR A 216 1.62 9.12 -22.52
CA THR A 216 2.47 8.12 -21.85
C THR A 216 3.09 8.71 -20.57
N GLU A 217 2.52 9.80 -20.07
CA GLU A 217 2.94 10.47 -18.85
C GLU A 217 2.33 9.83 -17.61
N SER A 218 2.61 8.55 -17.40
CA SER A 218 2.22 7.85 -16.20
C SER A 218 3.33 6.90 -15.74
N ALA A 219 3.35 6.58 -14.44
CA ALA A 219 4.21 5.49 -13.94
C ALA A 219 3.89 4.18 -14.66
N LEU A 220 2.60 3.88 -14.82
CA LEU A 220 2.11 2.67 -15.46
C LEU A 220 2.57 2.52 -16.93
N ASP A 221 2.86 3.61 -17.64
CA ASP A 221 3.37 3.55 -19.02
C ASP A 221 4.90 3.64 -19.12
N ARG A 222 5.62 3.75 -17.98
CA ARG A 222 7.08 3.96 -17.97
C ARG A 222 7.86 2.94 -17.16
N VAL A 223 7.29 2.42 -16.07
CA VAL A 223 7.99 1.55 -15.11
C VAL A 223 7.07 0.47 -14.56
N ILE A 224 7.66 -0.68 -14.24
CA ILE A 224 7.02 -1.69 -13.39
C ILE A 224 7.23 -1.25 -11.94
N SER A 225 6.12 -1.04 -11.23
CA SER A 225 6.16 -0.58 -9.83
C SER A 225 5.98 -1.74 -8.87
N SER A 226 6.82 -1.79 -7.84
CA SER A 226 6.66 -2.65 -6.66
C SER A 226 6.76 -1.80 -5.41
N TYR A 227 6.24 -2.29 -4.30
CA TYR A 227 6.26 -1.61 -3.01
C TYR A 227 7.04 -2.41 -1.99
N SER A 228 7.52 -1.73 -0.96
CA SER A 228 8.02 -2.38 0.25
C SER A 228 7.73 -1.50 1.46
N PRO A 229 7.38 -2.07 2.63
CA PRO A 229 7.13 -1.30 3.84
C PRO A 229 8.40 -0.63 4.37
N SER A 230 9.59 -1.18 4.08
CA SER A 230 10.87 -0.58 4.46
C SER A 230 12.04 -1.19 3.69
N VAL A 231 13.12 -0.43 3.58
CA VAL A 231 14.41 -0.94 3.05
C VAL A 231 14.88 -2.18 3.84
N LYS A 232 14.63 -2.21 5.16
CA LYS A 232 15.00 -3.34 6.02
C LYS A 232 14.20 -4.62 5.71
N ALA A 233 12.91 -4.49 5.38
CA ALA A 233 12.11 -5.63 4.93
C ALA A 233 12.65 -6.22 3.61
N MET A 234 13.14 -5.36 2.70
CA MET A 234 13.82 -5.82 1.49
C MET A 234 15.13 -6.55 1.79
N VAL A 235 15.97 -6.02 2.69
CA VAL A 235 17.20 -6.70 3.14
C VAL A 235 16.88 -8.08 3.71
N PHE A 236 15.93 -8.14 4.64
CA PHE A 236 15.50 -9.39 5.28
C PHE A 236 15.04 -10.41 4.25
N SER A 237 14.16 -10.00 3.32
CA SER A 237 13.66 -10.87 2.27
C SER A 237 14.81 -11.39 1.39
N ARG A 238 15.77 -10.53 0.99
CA ARG A 238 16.92 -10.94 0.15
C ARG A 238 17.93 -11.82 0.87
N GLN A 239 18.20 -11.58 2.15
CA GLN A 239 19.13 -12.39 2.95
C GLN A 239 18.58 -13.79 3.19
N ASN A 240 17.26 -13.91 3.32
CA ASN A 240 16.61 -15.20 3.51
C ASN A 240 16.39 -15.94 2.19
N ASN A 241 16.30 -15.24 1.06
CA ASN A 241 16.10 -15.84 -0.28
C ASN A 241 17.34 -16.62 -0.76
N ALA A 242 17.54 -17.82 -0.22
CA ALA A 242 18.73 -18.63 -0.44
C ALA A 242 18.71 -19.42 -1.76
N SER A 243 17.56 -19.54 -2.45
CA SER A 243 17.47 -20.13 -3.80
C SER A 243 16.13 -19.79 -4.47
N PRO A 244 16.09 -19.62 -5.81
CA PRO A 244 14.86 -19.72 -6.60
C PRO A 244 14.10 -20.99 -6.23
N LEU A 245 12.78 -21.00 -6.37
CA LEU A 245 12.05 -22.26 -6.36
C LEU A 245 12.74 -23.19 -7.35
N SER A 246 13.21 -24.35 -6.86
CA SER A 246 13.80 -25.36 -7.74
C SER A 246 12.76 -25.67 -8.82
N PRO A 247 13.10 -25.78 -10.12
CA PRO A 247 12.19 -26.14 -11.21
C PRO A 247 11.59 -27.55 -11.13
N GLN A 248 11.42 -28.09 -9.93
CA GLN A 248 10.92 -29.44 -9.71
C GLN A 248 9.40 -29.45 -9.79
N THR A 249 8.90 -30.42 -10.55
CA THR A 249 7.51 -30.87 -10.53
C THR A 249 7.13 -31.20 -9.08
N GLY A 250 6.27 -30.39 -8.46
CA GLY A 250 5.94 -30.52 -7.04
C GLY A 250 5.43 -29.26 -6.35
N HIS A 251 5.26 -28.14 -7.06
CA HIS A 251 4.66 -26.94 -6.48
C HIS A 251 3.24 -27.20 -5.99
N THR A 252 2.86 -26.48 -4.95
CA THR A 252 1.56 -26.59 -4.30
C THR A 252 0.89 -25.23 -4.22
N ALA A 253 -0.38 -25.16 -4.61
CA ALA A 253 -1.21 -23.97 -4.45
C ALA A 253 -2.39 -24.25 -3.51
N LEU A 254 -2.57 -23.39 -2.52
CA LEU A 254 -3.75 -23.32 -1.68
C LEU A 254 -4.65 -22.19 -2.20
N LEU A 255 -5.83 -22.56 -2.68
CA LEU A 255 -6.86 -21.64 -3.17
C LEU A 255 -7.99 -21.61 -2.13
N THR A 256 -8.34 -20.43 -1.66
CA THR A 256 -9.37 -20.23 -0.64
C THR A 256 -10.41 -19.26 -1.14
N SER A 257 -11.69 -19.62 -1.02
CA SER A 257 -12.81 -18.78 -1.50
C SER A 257 -13.91 -18.65 -0.48
N MET A 258 -14.37 -17.42 -0.26
CA MET A 258 -15.45 -17.04 0.66
C MET A 258 -16.56 -16.29 -0.09
N GLY A 259 -17.30 -17.00 -0.96
CA GLY A 259 -18.37 -16.39 -1.78
C GLY A 259 -19.54 -15.82 -0.98
N THR A 260 -19.81 -16.42 0.17
CA THR A 260 -20.71 -15.93 1.23
C THR A 260 -19.90 -15.85 2.52
N THR A 261 -19.85 -14.67 3.14
CA THR A 261 -19.12 -14.47 4.41
C THR A 261 -20.10 -14.02 5.48
N PRO A 262 -20.16 -14.65 6.67
CA PRO A 262 -21.09 -14.27 7.73
C PRO A 262 -21.04 -12.77 8.06
N GLY A 263 -22.17 -12.07 7.94
CA GLY A 263 -22.26 -10.63 8.28
C GLY A 263 -21.66 -9.67 7.24
N GLN A 264 -21.26 -10.15 6.06
CA GLN A 264 -20.76 -9.32 4.95
C GLN A 264 -21.63 -9.49 3.70
N ASN A 265 -21.38 -8.67 2.68
CA ASN A 265 -22.03 -8.82 1.37
C ASN A 265 -21.46 -10.02 0.60
N ASP A 266 -22.29 -10.66 -0.21
CA ASP A 266 -21.87 -11.80 -1.04
C ASP A 266 -20.90 -11.36 -2.15
N LEU A 267 -19.93 -12.22 -2.45
CA LEU A 267 -18.94 -12.12 -3.52
C LEU A 267 -19.12 -13.32 -4.48
N PRO A 268 -20.13 -13.28 -5.37
CA PRO A 268 -20.50 -14.42 -6.21
C PRO A 268 -19.39 -14.89 -7.16
N CYS A 269 -18.43 -14.04 -7.49
CA CYS A 269 -17.29 -14.41 -8.34
C CYS A 269 -16.17 -15.08 -7.55
N ALA A 270 -16.11 -15.00 -6.21
CA ALA A 270 -15.01 -15.55 -5.43
C ALA A 270 -14.85 -17.07 -5.57
N GLU A 271 -15.95 -17.82 -5.59
CA GLU A 271 -15.93 -19.27 -5.88
C GLU A 271 -15.52 -19.54 -7.33
N THR A 272 -16.05 -18.74 -8.26
CA THR A 272 -15.73 -18.86 -9.68
C THR A 272 -14.25 -18.59 -9.92
N GLU A 273 -13.68 -17.61 -9.24
CA GLU A 273 -12.26 -17.25 -9.26
C GLU A 273 -11.39 -18.41 -8.80
N ALA A 274 -11.64 -18.94 -7.60
CA ALA A 274 -10.84 -20.06 -7.11
C ALA A 274 -10.98 -21.31 -8.00
N LYS A 275 -12.18 -21.59 -8.54
CA LYS A 275 -12.39 -22.72 -9.44
C LYS A 275 -11.66 -22.57 -10.77
N GLU A 276 -11.76 -21.41 -11.42
CA GLU A 276 -11.09 -21.18 -12.70
C GLU A 276 -9.57 -21.15 -12.55
N LEU A 277 -9.06 -20.61 -11.44
CA LEU A 277 -7.64 -20.68 -11.11
C LEU A 277 -7.19 -22.10 -10.78
N ASN A 278 -8.03 -22.89 -10.12
CA ASN A 278 -7.77 -24.32 -9.89
C ASN A 278 -7.59 -25.05 -11.21
N ASP A 279 -8.50 -24.87 -12.17
CA ASP A 279 -8.44 -25.52 -13.48
C ASP A 279 -7.18 -25.10 -14.26
N LEU A 280 -6.75 -23.83 -14.14
CA LEU A 280 -5.53 -23.32 -14.76
C LEU A 280 -4.25 -23.91 -14.13
N LEU A 281 -4.20 -23.99 -12.80
CA LEU A 281 -3.00 -24.38 -12.06
C LEU A 281 -2.81 -25.91 -11.98
N GLN A 282 -3.89 -26.70 -11.95
CA GLN A 282 -3.82 -28.17 -11.87
C GLN A 282 -3.07 -28.82 -13.04
N VAL A 283 -2.92 -28.11 -14.15
CA VAL A 283 -2.12 -28.55 -15.30
C VAL A 283 -0.62 -28.63 -14.96
N THR A 284 -0.14 -27.78 -14.05
CA THR A 284 1.30 -27.59 -13.78
C THR A 284 1.70 -27.90 -12.33
N MET A 285 0.74 -27.93 -11.39
CA MET A 285 1.02 -28.09 -9.97
C MET A 285 -0.13 -28.76 -9.20
N HIS A 286 0.14 -29.20 -7.97
CA HIS A 286 -0.91 -29.70 -7.09
C HIS A 286 -1.70 -28.53 -6.50
N THR A 287 -3.02 -28.62 -6.53
CA THR A 287 -3.88 -27.58 -5.95
C THR A 287 -4.77 -28.16 -4.85
N THR A 288 -4.91 -27.41 -3.77
CA THR A 288 -5.91 -27.63 -2.73
C THR A 288 -6.87 -26.46 -2.78
N HIS A 289 -8.15 -26.70 -3.07
CA HIS A 289 -9.19 -25.68 -3.04
C HIS A 289 -10.07 -25.87 -1.80
N LEU A 290 -10.09 -24.86 -0.93
CA LEU A 290 -10.96 -24.80 0.24
C LEU A 290 -12.07 -23.78 0.00
N GLU A 291 -13.30 -24.27 -0.09
CA GLU A 291 -14.51 -23.45 -0.14
C GLU A 291 -15.01 -23.23 1.29
N TYR A 292 -15.26 -21.97 1.65
CA TYR A 292 -15.77 -21.61 2.97
C TYR A 292 -14.95 -22.14 4.17
N PRO A 293 -13.60 -22.07 4.14
CA PRO A 293 -12.80 -22.70 5.18
C PRO A 293 -12.98 -22.01 6.53
N PHE A 294 -12.78 -22.78 7.59
CA PHE A 294 -12.48 -22.26 8.92
C PHE A 294 -10.99 -21.90 9.00
N LYS A 295 -10.60 -21.13 10.02
CA LYS A 295 -9.19 -20.80 10.27
C LYS A 295 -8.32 -22.05 10.32
N GLU A 296 -8.72 -23.08 11.06
CA GLU A 296 -7.94 -24.31 11.23
C GLU A 296 -7.61 -24.98 9.89
N ASP A 297 -8.56 -25.01 8.94
CA ASP A 297 -8.36 -25.61 7.62
C ASP A 297 -7.26 -24.86 6.84
N THR A 298 -7.32 -23.52 6.88
CA THR A 298 -6.36 -22.67 6.16
C THR A 298 -4.97 -22.76 6.79
N VAL A 299 -4.88 -22.65 8.12
CA VAL A 299 -3.60 -22.70 8.85
C VAL A 299 -2.90 -24.04 8.67
N LYS A 300 -3.65 -25.13 8.52
CA LYS A 300 -3.08 -26.46 8.32
C LYS A 300 -2.39 -26.61 6.97
N GLU A 301 -2.98 -26.08 5.89
CA GLU A 301 -2.48 -26.26 4.53
C GLU A 301 -1.45 -25.18 4.11
N LEU A 302 -1.54 -23.98 4.69
CA LEU A 302 -0.73 -22.83 4.30
C LEU A 302 0.80 -23.06 4.36
N PRO A 303 1.37 -23.67 5.43
CA PRO A 303 2.83 -23.87 5.51
C PRO A 303 3.40 -24.79 4.43
N GLY A 304 2.58 -25.67 3.86
CA GLY A 304 2.95 -26.60 2.79
C GLY A 304 2.70 -26.06 1.38
N SER A 305 2.32 -24.79 1.23
CA SER A 305 1.91 -24.19 -0.03
C SER A 305 2.94 -23.17 -0.54
N ASP A 306 3.31 -23.26 -1.82
CA ASP A 306 4.12 -22.25 -2.51
C ASP A 306 3.30 -21.03 -2.90
N ILE A 307 2.03 -21.26 -3.25
CA ILE A 307 1.09 -20.22 -3.64
C ILE A 307 -0.10 -20.25 -2.69
N PHE A 308 -0.43 -19.10 -2.14
CA PHE A 308 -1.68 -18.88 -1.41
C PHE A 308 -2.53 -17.88 -2.17
N HIS A 309 -3.70 -18.28 -2.62
CA HIS A 309 -4.70 -17.38 -3.21
C HIS A 309 -5.91 -17.32 -2.30
N PHE A 310 -6.34 -16.10 -1.98
CA PHE A 310 -7.54 -15.86 -1.19
C PHE A 310 -8.48 -14.91 -1.94
N ALA A 311 -9.70 -15.38 -2.19
CA ALA A 311 -10.80 -14.61 -2.76
C ALA A 311 -11.91 -14.45 -1.71
N GLY A 312 -12.10 -13.24 -1.19
CA GLY A 312 -13.04 -13.01 -0.09
C GLY A 312 -12.94 -11.62 0.53
N HIS A 313 -13.45 -11.48 1.74
CA HIS A 313 -13.31 -10.24 2.51
C HIS A 313 -12.10 -10.31 3.44
N GLY A 314 -11.49 -9.15 3.66
CA GLY A 314 -10.54 -8.89 4.72
C GLY A 314 -11.00 -7.72 5.57
N LYS A 315 -10.60 -7.67 6.82
CA LYS A 315 -10.89 -6.58 7.73
C LYS A 315 -9.59 -6.00 8.24
N ALA A 316 -9.39 -4.71 8.04
CA ALA A 316 -8.27 -4.00 8.64
C ALA A 316 -8.64 -3.58 10.06
N ASP A 317 -7.71 -3.73 11.00
CA ASP A 317 -7.83 -3.14 12.32
C ASP A 317 -7.06 -1.80 12.36
N PRO A 318 -7.75 -0.66 12.58
CA PRO A 318 -7.12 0.65 12.52
C PRO A 318 -6.22 0.94 13.73
N ILE A 319 -6.37 0.21 14.85
CA ILE A 319 -5.66 0.45 16.11
C ILE A 319 -4.42 -0.44 16.20
N ASP A 320 -4.59 -1.72 15.89
CA ASP A 320 -3.55 -2.74 15.91
C ASP A 320 -3.54 -3.51 14.57
N PRO A 321 -2.68 -3.13 13.61
CA PRO A 321 -2.61 -3.79 12.32
C PRO A 321 -2.37 -5.30 12.38
N SER A 322 -1.79 -5.82 13.47
CA SER A 322 -1.60 -7.27 13.66
C SER A 322 -2.93 -8.03 13.84
N GLN A 323 -4.00 -7.34 14.24
CA GLN A 323 -5.35 -7.87 14.36
C GLN A 323 -6.15 -7.79 13.06
N SER A 324 -5.59 -7.19 12.01
CA SER A 324 -6.20 -7.25 10.67
C SER A 324 -6.30 -8.71 10.23
N CYS A 325 -7.40 -9.10 9.63
CA CYS A 325 -7.69 -10.50 9.34
C CYS A 325 -8.30 -10.75 7.96
N LEU A 326 -8.17 -11.99 7.49
CA LEU A 326 -8.99 -12.53 6.40
C LEU A 326 -10.28 -13.11 7.01
N LEU A 327 -11.42 -12.80 6.41
CA LEU A 327 -12.73 -13.18 6.94
C LEU A 327 -13.09 -14.59 6.45
N LEU A 328 -12.74 -15.58 7.26
CA LEU A 328 -13.09 -16.99 7.10
C LEU A 328 -14.46 -17.31 7.75
N GLN A 329 -14.89 -18.57 7.71
CA GLN A 329 -16.20 -18.97 8.21
C GLN A 329 -16.44 -18.63 9.69
N ASP A 330 -15.38 -18.66 10.50
CA ASP A 330 -15.36 -18.43 11.94
C ASP A 330 -14.82 -17.06 12.38
N TRP A 331 -14.71 -16.10 11.45
CA TRP A 331 -14.02 -14.82 11.70
C TRP A 331 -14.52 -13.99 12.89
N HIS A 332 -15.78 -14.16 13.30
CA HIS A 332 -16.32 -13.50 14.48
C HIS A 332 -15.74 -14.03 15.80
N ASN A 333 -15.33 -15.31 15.84
CA ASN A 333 -14.87 -15.99 17.05
C ASN A 333 -13.37 -16.29 17.01
N ASP A 334 -12.86 -16.72 15.87
CA ASP A 334 -11.45 -17.08 15.67
C ASP A 334 -10.96 -16.60 14.29
N PRO A 335 -10.72 -15.28 14.12
CA PRO A 335 -10.25 -14.74 12.85
C PRO A 335 -8.83 -15.20 12.52
N LEU A 336 -8.56 -15.39 11.22
CA LEU A 336 -7.21 -15.56 10.71
C LEU A 336 -6.53 -14.18 10.60
N THR A 337 -5.78 -13.81 11.65
CA THR A 337 -5.13 -12.51 11.76
C THR A 337 -3.75 -12.49 11.11
N VAL A 338 -3.27 -11.28 10.81
CA VAL A 338 -1.86 -11.01 10.47
C VAL A 338 -0.92 -11.55 11.55
N GLY A 339 -1.29 -11.39 12.83
CA GLY A 339 -0.52 -11.92 13.96
C GLY A 339 -0.35 -13.43 13.88
N ASP A 340 -1.41 -14.16 13.53
CA ASP A 340 -1.34 -15.61 13.32
C ASP A 340 -0.37 -15.97 12.19
N LEU A 341 -0.43 -15.26 11.06
CA LEU A 341 0.43 -15.50 9.90
C LEU A 341 1.91 -15.26 10.21
N ILE A 342 2.23 -14.19 10.95
CA ILE A 342 3.60 -13.92 11.40
C ILE A 342 4.07 -15.01 12.36
N ALA A 343 3.19 -15.48 13.26
CA ALA A 343 3.51 -16.54 14.21
C ALA A 343 3.76 -17.91 13.55
N MET A 344 3.24 -18.15 12.33
CA MET A 344 3.51 -19.37 11.56
C MET A 344 4.95 -19.49 11.06
N LYS A 345 5.75 -18.41 11.11
CA LYS A 345 7.15 -18.39 10.65
C LYS A 345 7.33 -18.88 9.22
N LEU A 346 6.47 -18.42 8.30
CA LEU A 346 6.54 -18.80 6.88
C LEU A 346 7.86 -18.39 6.21
N HIS A 347 8.70 -17.55 6.84
CA HIS A 347 10.06 -17.27 6.37
C HIS A 347 10.98 -18.51 6.36
N GLU A 348 10.62 -19.59 7.07
CA GLU A 348 11.33 -20.87 7.04
C GLU A 348 11.04 -21.66 5.74
N THR A 349 9.81 -21.60 5.22
CA THR A 349 9.38 -22.29 3.99
C THR A 349 9.39 -21.37 2.76
N GLN A 350 9.32 -20.06 2.96
CA GLN A 350 9.35 -19.00 1.96
C GLN A 350 8.38 -19.18 0.79
N PRO A 351 7.06 -19.26 1.06
CA PRO A 351 6.06 -19.32 0.02
C PRO A 351 6.29 -18.23 -1.04
N TRP A 352 6.12 -18.60 -2.31
CA TRP A 352 6.50 -17.75 -3.43
C TRP A 352 5.52 -16.61 -3.68
N LEU A 353 4.21 -16.87 -3.58
CA LEU A 353 3.17 -15.88 -3.89
C LEU A 353 2.00 -15.97 -2.92
N ALA A 354 1.63 -14.84 -2.31
CA ALA A 354 0.30 -14.62 -1.77
C ALA A 354 -0.48 -13.70 -2.72
N PHE A 355 -1.60 -14.17 -3.25
CA PHE A 355 -2.54 -13.36 -4.01
C PHE A 355 -3.77 -13.11 -3.14
N LEU A 356 -3.91 -11.88 -2.67
CA LEU A 356 -5.02 -11.44 -1.85
C LEU A 356 -6.04 -10.72 -2.73
N SER A 357 -6.95 -11.49 -3.32
CA SER A 357 -8.18 -11.01 -3.97
C SER A 357 -9.20 -10.62 -2.89
N ALA A 358 -8.74 -9.79 -1.95
CA ALA A 358 -9.44 -9.46 -0.73
C ALA A 358 -9.78 -7.97 -0.68
N CYS A 359 -11.03 -7.67 -0.33
CA CYS A 359 -11.48 -6.33 0.00
C CYS A 359 -11.07 -6.00 1.44
N SER A 360 -10.46 -4.85 1.74
CA SER A 360 -10.38 -4.36 3.13
C SER A 360 -11.67 -3.62 3.49
N THR A 361 -12.55 -4.23 4.27
CA THR A 361 -13.76 -3.58 4.82
C THR A 361 -13.38 -2.82 6.09
N SER A 362 -13.27 -1.49 6.00
CA SER A 362 -13.09 -0.63 7.18
C SER A 362 -14.46 -0.24 7.74
N GLU A 363 -15.03 -1.03 8.65
CA GLU A 363 -16.15 -0.61 9.51
C GLU A 363 -15.61 0.23 10.67
N SER A 364 -15.19 1.48 10.45
CA SER A 364 -14.87 2.39 11.57
C SER A 364 -15.01 3.86 11.16
N GLN A 365 -15.88 4.58 11.86
CA GLN A 365 -16.10 6.02 11.71
C GLN A 365 -15.02 6.88 12.41
N ASP A 366 -13.99 6.27 12.99
CA ASP A 366 -13.01 6.99 13.81
C ASP A 366 -11.79 7.50 13.03
N LYS A 367 -11.69 8.82 13.05
CA LYS A 367 -10.68 9.64 12.38
C LYS A 367 -9.38 9.58 13.14
N LYS A 368 -8.50 8.68 12.75
CA LYS A 368 -7.02 8.75 12.79
C LYS A 368 -6.58 7.31 12.92
N LEU A 369 -6.32 6.67 11.80
CA LEU A 369 -5.05 6.06 11.49
C LEU A 369 -5.02 5.84 9.98
N LEU A 370 -3.82 5.96 9.47
CA LEU A 370 -3.45 5.99 8.07
C LEU A 370 -2.64 4.71 7.91
N ASP A 371 -2.81 3.98 6.79
CA ASP A 371 -1.89 2.95 6.21
C ASP A 371 -2.51 1.54 5.95
N GLU A 372 -3.79 1.33 6.19
CA GLU A 372 -4.45 0.00 6.37
C GLU A 372 -4.30 -1.08 5.27
N SER A 373 -4.41 -0.74 3.98
CA SER A 373 -4.37 -1.76 2.92
C SER A 373 -2.95 -2.17 2.52
N VAL A 374 -2.02 -1.22 2.54
CA VAL A 374 -0.58 -1.53 2.46
C VAL A 374 -0.17 -2.38 3.65
N HIS A 375 -0.82 -2.24 4.81
CA HIS A 375 -0.51 -3.03 6.00
C HIS A 375 -0.85 -4.51 5.85
N MET A 376 -2.00 -4.87 5.26
CA MET A 376 -2.33 -6.28 5.01
C MET A 376 -1.36 -6.92 4.01
N VAL A 377 -1.14 -6.28 2.86
CA VAL A 377 -0.23 -6.82 1.83
C VAL A 377 1.21 -6.89 2.34
N SER A 378 1.67 -5.88 3.10
CA SER A 378 3.00 -5.90 3.72
C SER A 378 3.11 -6.94 4.84
N ALA A 379 2.02 -7.25 5.54
CA ALA A 379 2.00 -8.24 6.60
C ALA A 379 2.27 -9.66 6.06
N PHE A 380 1.69 -10.03 4.92
CA PHE A 380 2.00 -11.29 4.26
C PHE A 380 3.47 -11.37 3.83
N GLN A 381 4.06 -10.25 3.39
CA GLN A 381 5.49 -10.18 3.10
C GLN A 381 6.32 -10.41 4.37
N LEU A 382 5.94 -9.78 5.49
CA LEU A 382 6.61 -9.97 6.78
C LEU A 382 6.43 -11.37 7.35
N ALA A 383 5.29 -12.02 7.10
CA ALA A 383 5.04 -13.40 7.50
C ALA A 383 5.99 -14.38 6.79
N GLY A 384 6.40 -14.07 5.55
CA GLY A 384 7.45 -14.80 4.83
C GLY A 384 7.23 -14.97 3.33
N PHE A 385 6.11 -14.47 2.78
CA PHE A 385 5.86 -14.56 1.34
C PHE A 385 6.87 -13.71 0.55
N ARG A 386 7.43 -14.29 -0.52
CA ARG A 386 8.40 -13.60 -1.39
C ARG A 386 7.72 -12.49 -2.21
N ASN A 387 6.51 -12.77 -2.69
CA ASN A 387 5.68 -11.84 -3.43
C ASN A 387 4.28 -11.82 -2.84
N VAL A 388 3.70 -10.63 -2.77
CA VAL A 388 2.32 -10.43 -2.36
C VAL A 388 1.64 -9.51 -3.37
N LEU A 389 0.52 -9.98 -3.90
CA LEU A 389 -0.41 -9.19 -4.71
C LEU A 389 -1.64 -8.89 -3.86
N GLY A 390 -2.12 -7.65 -3.93
CA GLY A 390 -3.34 -7.25 -3.23
C GLY A 390 -3.87 -5.91 -3.70
N THR A 391 -4.90 -5.41 -3.03
CA THR A 391 -5.57 -4.16 -3.40
C THR A 391 -5.44 -3.10 -2.30
N LEU A 392 -5.34 -1.83 -2.71
CA LEU A 392 -5.31 -0.68 -1.81
C LEU A 392 -6.70 -0.32 -1.26
N TRP A 393 -7.76 -0.77 -1.91
CA TRP A 393 -9.16 -0.60 -1.51
C TRP A 393 -10.01 -1.65 -2.22
N GLU A 394 -11.25 -1.83 -1.75
CA GLU A 394 -12.20 -2.75 -2.38
C GLU A 394 -12.48 -2.38 -3.85
N VAL A 395 -12.37 -3.40 -4.70
CA VAL A 395 -12.67 -3.38 -6.14
C VAL A 395 -13.86 -4.30 -6.37
N SER A 396 -14.62 -4.05 -7.43
CA SER A 396 -15.73 -4.92 -7.79
C SER A 396 -15.27 -6.35 -8.05
N ASP A 397 -15.99 -7.29 -7.48
CA ASP A 397 -15.82 -8.75 -7.57
C ASP A 397 -15.48 -9.26 -8.98
N ARG A 398 -16.20 -8.79 -10.01
CA ARG A 398 -15.96 -9.19 -11.40
C ARG A 398 -14.57 -8.80 -11.94
N HIS A 399 -14.13 -7.57 -11.67
CA HIS A 399 -12.83 -7.10 -12.16
C HIS A 399 -11.67 -7.75 -11.39
N SER A 400 -11.88 -8.14 -10.13
CA SER A 400 -10.92 -8.92 -9.35
C SER A 400 -10.68 -10.30 -10.00
N LEU A 401 -11.75 -11.01 -10.36
CA LEU A 401 -11.69 -12.25 -11.12
C LEU A 401 -10.91 -12.08 -12.45
N ASP A 402 -11.31 -11.10 -13.27
CA ASP A 402 -10.69 -10.89 -14.59
C ASP A 402 -9.19 -10.58 -14.46
N LEU A 403 -8.79 -9.75 -13.48
CA LEU A 403 -7.37 -9.44 -13.22
C LEU A 403 -6.60 -10.65 -12.68
N ALA A 404 -7.16 -11.42 -11.75
CA ALA A 404 -6.51 -12.61 -11.20
C ALA A 404 -6.18 -13.61 -12.32
N LYS A 405 -7.13 -13.85 -13.24
CA LYS A 405 -6.92 -14.71 -14.41
C LYS A 405 -5.80 -14.19 -15.30
N ASP A 406 -5.81 -12.90 -15.65
CA ASP A 406 -4.77 -12.30 -16.49
C ASP A 406 -3.37 -12.43 -15.86
N VAL A 407 -3.27 -12.28 -14.52
CA VAL A 407 -2.02 -12.49 -13.79
C VAL A 407 -1.56 -13.94 -13.87
N TYR A 408 -2.41 -14.91 -13.52
CA TYR A 408 -2.00 -16.31 -13.51
C TYR A 408 -1.71 -16.86 -14.91
N ILE A 409 -2.44 -16.42 -15.94
CA ILE A 409 -2.12 -16.74 -17.35
C ILE A 409 -0.73 -16.20 -17.71
N SER A 410 -0.40 -14.98 -17.28
CA SER A 410 0.93 -14.38 -17.52
C SER A 410 2.06 -15.09 -16.77
N LEU A 411 1.74 -15.86 -15.72
CA LEU A 411 2.70 -16.64 -14.93
C LEU A 411 2.86 -18.07 -15.43
N GLU A 412 2.01 -18.54 -16.36
CA GLU A 412 2.08 -19.91 -16.88
C GLU A 412 3.46 -20.22 -17.47
N GLY A 413 4.08 -21.30 -16.99
CA GLY A 413 5.40 -21.75 -17.45
C GLY A 413 6.60 -20.99 -16.86
N VAL A 414 6.38 -19.92 -16.09
CA VAL A 414 7.45 -19.10 -15.46
C VAL A 414 7.32 -18.99 -13.93
N ILE A 415 6.46 -19.82 -13.33
CA ILE A 415 6.27 -19.88 -11.87
C ILE A 415 7.60 -20.18 -11.18
N GLY A 416 7.94 -19.37 -10.17
CA GLY A 416 9.19 -19.46 -9.44
C GLY A 416 10.34 -18.61 -9.97
N GLU A 417 10.20 -18.00 -11.15
CA GLU A 417 11.20 -17.08 -11.71
C GLU A 417 11.25 -15.72 -10.95
N GLU A 418 12.37 -15.00 -11.09
CA GLU A 418 12.56 -13.69 -10.47
C GLU A 418 11.77 -12.61 -11.25
N GLU A 419 11.21 -11.63 -10.56
CA GLU A 419 10.53 -10.44 -11.13
C GLU A 419 9.23 -10.71 -11.92
N VAL A 420 8.92 -11.95 -12.30
CA VAL A 420 7.75 -12.29 -13.15
C VAL A 420 6.42 -11.91 -12.54
N VAL A 421 6.26 -11.96 -11.22
CA VAL A 421 5.02 -11.56 -10.53
C VAL A 421 4.72 -10.07 -10.72
N ALA A 422 5.74 -9.22 -10.58
CA ALA A 422 5.59 -7.79 -10.80
C ALA A 422 5.27 -7.46 -12.28
N HIS A 423 5.87 -8.21 -13.21
CA HIS A 423 5.60 -8.08 -14.64
C HIS A 423 4.16 -8.52 -14.98
N ALA A 424 3.72 -9.66 -14.46
CA ALA A 424 2.38 -10.20 -14.65
C ALA A 424 1.31 -9.22 -14.13
N LEU A 425 1.49 -8.67 -12.92
CA LEU A 425 0.60 -7.64 -12.40
C LEU A 425 0.59 -6.39 -13.28
N HIS A 426 1.76 -5.88 -13.65
CA HIS A 426 1.87 -4.68 -14.46
C HIS A 426 1.16 -4.85 -15.82
N HIS A 427 1.35 -6.01 -16.47
CA HIS A 427 0.66 -6.34 -17.71
C HIS A 427 -0.86 -6.41 -17.52
N ALA A 428 -1.34 -7.14 -16.51
CA ALA A 428 -2.77 -7.29 -16.21
C ALA A 428 -3.44 -5.94 -15.90
N VAL A 429 -2.80 -5.07 -15.10
CA VAL A 429 -3.32 -3.73 -14.76
C VAL A 429 -3.38 -2.83 -15.99
N ARG A 430 -2.37 -2.87 -16.87
CA ARG A 430 -2.38 -2.12 -18.13
C ARG A 430 -3.51 -2.59 -19.04
N LYS A 431 -3.65 -3.90 -19.21
CA LYS A 431 -4.75 -4.49 -19.99
C LYS A 431 -6.10 -4.08 -19.42
N LEU A 432 -6.31 -4.19 -18.11
CA LEU A 432 -7.55 -3.79 -17.44
C LEU A 432 -7.87 -2.30 -17.64
N ARG A 433 -6.88 -1.42 -17.51
CA ARG A 433 -7.05 0.02 -17.80
C ARG A 433 -7.48 0.24 -19.25
N ASP A 434 -6.79 -0.39 -20.19
CA ASP A 434 -7.00 -0.19 -21.62
C ASP A 434 -8.38 -0.76 -22.05
N ASP A 435 -8.78 -1.93 -21.52
CA ASP A 435 -10.09 -2.54 -21.73
C ASP A 435 -11.23 -1.67 -21.19
N LEU A 436 -11.08 -1.10 -19.99
CA LEU A 436 -12.05 -0.18 -19.40
C LEU A 436 -12.20 1.12 -20.21
N ASN A 437 -11.10 1.62 -20.77
CA ASN A 437 -11.14 2.79 -21.65
C ASN A 437 -11.84 2.47 -22.98
N ASN A 438 -11.58 1.30 -23.56
CA ASN A 438 -12.19 0.85 -24.81
C ASN A 438 -13.69 0.56 -24.66
N ALA A 439 -14.09 -0.11 -23.58
CA ALA A 439 -15.47 -0.49 -23.31
C ALA A 439 -16.41 0.73 -23.16
N ALA A 440 -15.86 1.88 -22.78
CA ALA A 440 -16.63 3.09 -22.54
C ALA A 440 -16.94 3.93 -23.82
N GLY A 441 -16.47 3.48 -25.01
CA GLY A 441 -16.74 4.07 -26.33
C GLY A 441 -16.06 5.43 -26.59
N ASN A 442 -16.11 5.92 -27.83
CA ASN A 442 -15.51 7.22 -28.24
C ASN A 442 -15.87 8.37 -27.29
N PRO A 443 -14.97 9.34 -27.06
CA PRO A 443 -15.20 10.44 -26.12
C PRO A 443 -16.38 11.31 -26.57
N SER A 444 -17.57 11.01 -26.04
CA SER A 444 -18.74 11.88 -26.13
C SER A 444 -18.56 13.04 -25.15
N ASP A 445 -18.97 14.25 -25.56
CA ASP A 445 -18.97 15.52 -24.82
C ASP A 445 -19.54 15.42 -23.37
N GLU A 446 -18.83 14.78 -22.44
CA GLU A 446 -19.07 15.00 -21.01
C GLU A 446 -18.62 16.43 -20.71
N PRO A 447 -19.51 17.29 -20.17
CA PRO A 447 -19.13 18.66 -19.85
C PRO A 447 -17.98 18.62 -18.85
N ALA A 448 -16.90 19.36 -19.15
CA ALA A 448 -15.84 19.63 -18.19
C ALA A 448 -16.50 20.22 -16.94
N LEU A 449 -16.63 19.43 -15.88
CA LEU A 449 -17.17 19.88 -14.61
C LEU A 449 -16.09 20.76 -13.96
N PRO A 450 -16.31 22.08 -13.85
CA PRO A 450 -15.42 22.91 -13.05
C PRO A 450 -15.41 22.36 -11.62
N LEU A 451 -14.26 22.34 -10.95
CA LEU A 451 -14.15 21.94 -9.54
C LEU A 451 -15.17 22.67 -8.63
N ALA A 452 -15.53 23.91 -9.01
CA ALA A 452 -16.57 24.72 -8.37
C ALA A 452 -18.00 24.12 -8.47
N GLN A 453 -18.29 23.29 -9.48
CA GLN A 453 -19.58 22.62 -9.72
C GLN A 453 -19.67 21.21 -9.10
N ILE A 454 -18.68 20.77 -8.31
CA ILE A 454 -18.76 19.56 -7.47
C ILE A 454 -19.72 19.83 -6.27
N GLY A 455 -20.93 20.30 -6.55
CA GLY A 455 -21.93 20.74 -5.57
C GLY A 455 -23.11 19.78 -5.49
N LEU A 456 -23.54 19.55 -4.25
CA LEU A 456 -24.71 18.77 -3.79
C LEU A 456 -24.55 17.25 -3.90
N VAL A 457 -23.66 16.70 -3.08
CA VAL A 457 -23.76 15.30 -2.63
C VAL A 457 -24.76 15.28 -1.47
N GLY A 458 -25.87 14.55 -1.61
CA GLY A 458 -26.78 14.31 -0.50
C GLY A 458 -26.06 13.49 0.58
N GLY A 459 -26.01 14.01 1.83
CA GLY A 459 -25.49 13.29 2.99
C GLY A 459 -24.19 13.85 3.61
N TYR A 460 -23.56 14.87 2.99
CA TYR A 460 -22.35 15.50 3.55
C TYR A 460 -22.68 16.88 4.15
N SER A 461 -22.09 17.20 5.31
CA SER A 461 -22.19 18.56 5.86
C SER A 461 -21.49 19.57 4.93
N GLU A 462 -22.00 20.80 4.84
CA GLU A 462 -21.35 21.88 4.07
C GLU A 462 -19.88 22.06 4.44
N GLU A 463 -19.53 21.80 5.70
CA GLU A 463 -18.15 21.85 6.20
C GLU A 463 -17.24 20.81 5.50
N LYS A 464 -17.68 19.55 5.35
CA LYS A 464 -16.90 18.47 4.70
C LYS A 464 -16.73 18.76 3.21
N MET A 465 -17.77 19.29 2.56
CA MET A 465 -17.71 19.71 1.15
C MET A 465 -16.79 20.92 0.93
N THR A 466 -16.77 21.87 1.86
CA THR A 466 -15.87 23.03 1.79
C THR A 466 -14.41 22.60 1.90
N LYS A 467 -14.10 21.65 2.79
CA LYS A 467 -12.74 21.08 2.91
C LYS A 467 -12.30 20.36 1.63
N LEU A 468 -13.17 19.55 1.02
CA LEU A 468 -12.88 18.87 -0.25
C LEU A 468 -12.64 19.88 -1.40
N ARG A 469 -13.42 20.96 -1.47
CA ARG A 469 -13.20 22.03 -2.45
C ARG A 469 -11.87 22.74 -2.24
N MET A 470 -11.52 23.06 -0.99
CA MET A 470 -10.23 23.67 -0.67
C MET A 470 -9.06 22.74 -0.99
N ALA A 471 -9.19 21.44 -0.71
CA ALA A 471 -8.21 20.42 -1.07
C ALA A 471 -8.01 20.34 -2.59
N ALA A 472 -9.10 20.27 -3.34
CA ALA A 472 -9.06 20.21 -4.79
C ALA A 472 -8.53 21.51 -5.42
N GLU A 473 -8.88 22.69 -4.88
CA GLU A 473 -8.36 23.98 -5.37
C GLU A 473 -6.87 24.16 -5.03
N SER A 474 -6.43 23.69 -3.85
CA SER A 474 -5.01 23.66 -3.49
C SER A 474 -4.21 22.78 -4.44
N MET A 475 -4.74 21.61 -4.81
CA MET A 475 -4.16 20.75 -5.85
C MET A 475 -4.22 21.41 -7.24
N ARG A 476 -5.29 22.14 -7.54
CA ARG A 476 -5.45 22.84 -8.82
C ARG A 476 -4.44 23.97 -9.00
N GLN A 477 -4.15 24.75 -7.96
CA GLN A 477 -3.11 25.78 -8.03
C GLN A 477 -1.75 25.17 -8.36
N LEU A 478 -1.43 23.99 -7.82
CA LEU A 478 -0.22 23.24 -8.19
C LEU A 478 -0.25 22.67 -9.62
N ILE A 479 -1.43 22.47 -10.21
CA ILE A 479 -1.60 21.97 -11.59
C ILE A 479 -1.58 23.11 -12.62
N VAL A 480 -2.07 24.29 -12.28
CA VAL A 480 -2.20 25.45 -13.19
C VAL A 480 -0.88 26.21 -13.36
N ILE A 481 0.00 26.22 -12.35
CA ILE A 481 1.24 27.02 -12.36
C ILE A 481 2.24 26.61 -13.46
N GLU A 482 2.23 25.36 -13.98
CA GLU A 482 3.11 24.95 -15.09
C GLU A 482 2.42 24.97 -16.48
N ASP A 483 1.09 25.00 -16.56
CA ASP A 483 0.38 25.04 -17.84
C ASP A 483 0.45 26.45 -18.51
N GLU A 484 0.98 27.47 -17.82
CA GLU A 484 1.22 28.81 -18.38
C GLU A 484 2.59 28.97 -19.08
N GLU A 485 3.51 28.00 -18.98
CA GLU A 485 4.85 28.11 -19.61
C GLU A 485 4.92 27.56 -21.05
N ASP A 486 3.87 26.92 -21.58
CA ASP A 486 3.88 26.30 -22.92
C ASP A 486 2.92 26.94 -23.95
N ASP A 487 2.27 28.07 -23.65
CA ASP A 487 1.36 28.75 -24.57
C ASP A 487 1.85 30.18 -24.92
N ASP A 488 2.99 30.29 -25.61
CA ASP A 488 3.31 31.45 -26.46
C ASP A 488 2.42 31.39 -27.72
N VAL A 489 1.12 31.68 -27.55
CA VAL A 489 0.23 32.01 -28.66
C VAL A 489 -0.60 33.22 -28.27
N ASP A 490 -0.14 34.37 -28.78
CA ASP A 490 -0.88 35.63 -28.87
C ASP A 490 -2.31 35.40 -29.41
N ASP A 491 -3.32 35.39 -28.55
CA ASP A 491 -4.67 35.75 -28.95
C ASP A 491 -5.44 36.40 -27.78
N GLU A 492 -5.40 37.74 -27.77
CA GLU A 492 -6.19 38.63 -26.93
C GLU A 492 -7.69 38.51 -27.23
N ARG A 493 -8.35 37.45 -26.77
CA ARG A 493 -9.82 37.46 -26.57
C ARG A 493 -10.22 36.76 -25.27
N LEU A 494 -10.38 37.58 -24.24
CA LEU A 494 -11.02 37.28 -22.96
C LEU A 494 -12.48 36.83 -23.15
N GLY A 495 -12.77 35.60 -22.77
CA GLY A 495 -14.12 35.06 -22.67
C GLY A 495 -14.11 33.57 -22.39
N ALA A 496 -13.87 33.18 -21.12
CA ALA A 496 -14.04 31.83 -20.60
C ALA A 496 -13.47 30.70 -21.49
N LYS A 497 -12.13 30.55 -21.54
CA LYS A 497 -11.49 29.33 -22.06
C LYS A 497 -11.80 28.17 -21.12
N SER A 498 -12.95 27.51 -21.34
CA SER A 498 -13.26 26.22 -20.76
C SER A 498 -12.22 25.23 -21.25
N ILE A 499 -11.41 24.71 -20.34
CA ILE A 499 -10.46 23.64 -20.62
C ILE A 499 -11.29 22.39 -20.95
N ARG A 500 -11.63 22.20 -22.24
CA ARG A 500 -12.12 20.93 -22.79
C ARG A 500 -10.97 19.92 -22.75
N ARG A 501 -10.71 19.32 -21.58
CA ARG A 501 -9.78 18.19 -21.44
C ARG A 501 -10.60 16.92 -21.30
N VAL A 502 -10.64 16.14 -22.37
CA VAL A 502 -11.28 14.81 -22.40
C VAL A 502 -10.50 13.90 -21.46
N LEU A 503 -11.10 13.55 -20.32
CA LEU A 503 -10.59 12.51 -19.44
C LEU A 503 -10.97 11.14 -20.02
N PRO A 504 -10.16 10.09 -19.81
CA PRO A 504 -10.54 8.73 -20.17
C PRO A 504 -11.81 8.35 -19.41
N LYS A 505 -12.69 7.61 -20.08
CA LYS A 505 -13.96 7.19 -19.50
C LYS A 505 -13.81 6.01 -18.53
N GLY A 506 -12.75 5.21 -18.67
CA GLY A 506 -12.46 4.10 -17.75
C GLY A 506 -12.31 4.61 -16.32
N ASP A 507 -12.82 3.84 -15.36
CA ASP A 507 -12.76 4.21 -13.94
C ASP A 507 -11.39 3.84 -13.34
N PRO A 508 -10.57 4.83 -12.96
CA PRO A 508 -9.27 4.58 -12.37
C PRO A 508 -9.34 3.95 -10.99
N LEU A 509 -10.47 4.00 -10.29
CA LEU A 509 -10.64 3.31 -9.01
C LEU A 509 -10.58 1.79 -9.14
N ILE A 510 -10.78 1.24 -10.35
CA ILE A 510 -10.69 -0.20 -10.59
C ILE A 510 -9.23 -0.60 -10.78
N TRP A 511 -8.57 -0.08 -11.81
CA TRP A 511 -7.23 -0.55 -12.18
C TRP A 511 -6.10 0.00 -11.29
N SER A 512 -6.27 1.14 -10.62
CA SER A 512 -5.21 1.71 -9.74
C SER A 512 -5.19 1.11 -8.33
N ALA A 513 -6.05 0.14 -8.04
CA ALA A 513 -6.12 -0.48 -6.73
C ALA A 513 -4.99 -1.49 -6.50
N TYR A 514 -4.52 -2.15 -7.55
CA TYR A 514 -3.69 -3.34 -7.41
C TYR A 514 -2.22 -3.00 -7.21
N ILE A 515 -1.61 -3.64 -6.21
CA ILE A 515 -0.21 -3.43 -5.85
C ILE A 515 0.53 -4.75 -5.73
N HIS A 516 1.82 -4.69 -6.04
CA HIS A 516 2.78 -5.74 -5.75
C HIS A 516 3.70 -5.31 -4.62
N VAL A 517 3.84 -6.14 -3.59
CA VAL A 517 4.80 -5.98 -2.49
C VAL A 517 5.67 -7.22 -2.45
N GLY A 518 6.98 -7.09 -2.63
CA GLY A 518 7.82 -8.27 -2.79
C GLY A 518 9.13 -8.03 -3.51
N LEU A 519 9.91 -9.11 -3.65
CA LEU A 519 11.19 -9.13 -4.38
C LEU A 519 11.05 -9.17 -5.90
#